data_AF-A0AAJ5QPE8-F1
#
_entry.id   AF-A0AAJ5QPE8-F1
#
_cell.length_a   1.000
_cell.length_b   1.000
_cell.length_c   1.000
_cell.angle_alpha   90.00
_cell.angle_beta   90.00
_cell.angle_gamma   90.00
#
_symmetry.space_group_name_H-M   'P 1'
#
loop_
_entity.id
_entity.type
_entity.pdbx_description
1 polymer ?
#
loop_
_entity_poly.entity_id
_entity_poly.type
_entity_poly.pdbx_seq_one_letter_code
_entity_poly.pdbx_strand_id
1 'polypeptide(L)' 'MTTEVLLRAAGWAQSRAGTSSPAFGDWYRSPPYGDDPDDQAWIRMGIEYAKRAGF' A
#
# COMPACT_ATOMS: atom_id res chain seq x y z
N MET A 1 13.85 4.93 2.16
CA MET A 1 12.42 4.81 1.82
C MET A 1 11.70 4.25 3.04
N THR A 2 10.62 4.86 3.55
CA THR A 2 9.86 4.28 4.66
C THR A 2 8.79 3.32 4.12
N THR A 3 8.34 2.35 4.93
CA THR A 3 7.24 1.44 4.60
C THR A 3 6.00 2.22 4.14
N GLU A 4 5.70 3.33 4.81
CA GLU A 4 4.53 4.16 4.48
C GLU A 4 4.58 4.74 3.06
N VAL A 5 5.75 5.14 2.55
CA VAL A 5 5.87 5.65 1.17
C VAL A 5 5.49 4.57 0.16
N LEU A 6 5.91 3.32 0.39
CA LEU A 6 5.54 2.19 -0.48
C LEU A 6 4.04 1.90 -0.43
N LEU A 7 3.45 1.93 0.75
CA LEU A 7 2.01 1.71 0.94
C LEU A 7 1.16 2.81 0.30
N ARG A 8 1.59 4.08 0.39
CA ARG A 8 0.94 5.19 -0.30
C ARG A 8 1.11 5.11 -1.81
N ALA A 9 2.26 4.66 -2.29
CA ALA A 9 2.49 4.46 -3.72
C ALA A 9 1.60 3.37 -4.32
N ALA A 10 1.34 2.28 -3.57
CA ALA A 10 0.41 1.23 -3.98
C ALA A 10 -1.02 1.78 -4.15
N GLY A 11 -1.54 2.48 -3.13
CA GLY A 11 -2.86 3.10 -3.23
C GLY A 11 -2.96 4.18 -4.31
N TRP A 12 -1.89 4.94 -4.56
CA TRP A 12 -1.83 5.83 -5.72
C TRP A 12 -1.96 5.04 -7.02
N ALA A 13 -1.22 3.94 -7.18
CA ALA A 13 -1.27 3.10 -8.38
C ALA A 13 -2.67 2.48 -8.57
N GLN A 14 -3.31 1.95 -7.52
CA GLN A 14 -4.66 1.39 -7.60
C GLN A 14 -5.69 2.47 -7.97
N SER A 15 -5.56 3.69 -7.44
CA SER A 15 -6.42 4.81 -7.83
C SER A 15 -6.27 5.17 -9.32
N ARG A 16 -5.05 5.09 -9.88
CA ARG A 16 -4.79 5.31 -11.31
C ARG A 16 -5.32 4.18 -12.19
N ALA A 17 -5.31 2.96 -11.69
CA ALA A 17 -5.87 1.80 -12.38
C ALA A 17 -7.41 1.82 -12.40
N GLY A 18 -8.05 2.65 -11.56
CA GLY A 18 -9.52 2.71 -11.46
C GLY A 18 -10.13 1.48 -10.77
N THR A 19 -9.31 0.71 -10.04
CA THR A 19 -9.71 -0.50 -9.32
C THR A 19 -9.84 -0.29 -7.82
N SER A 20 -9.73 0.96 -7.35
CA SER A 20 -9.90 1.31 -5.94
C SER A 20 -11.38 1.47 -5.57
N SER A 21 -11.72 1.15 -4.32
CA SER A 21 -13.03 1.43 -3.73
C SER A 21 -12.99 2.74 -2.94
N PRO A 22 -14.00 3.61 -3.01
CA PRO A 22 -14.09 4.81 -2.16
C PRO A 22 -14.00 4.51 -0.65
N ALA A 23 -14.37 3.30 -0.23
CA ALA A 23 -14.25 2.86 1.16
C ALA A 23 -12.78 2.73 1.63
N PHE A 24 -11.82 2.60 0.71
CA PHE A 24 -10.40 2.48 1.00
C PHE A 24 -9.73 3.86 1.22
N GLY A 25 -10.42 4.95 0.91
CA GLY A 25 -9.93 6.31 1.06
C GLY A 25 -8.95 6.73 -0.04
N ASP A 26 -8.06 7.67 0.29
CA ASP A 26 -7.12 8.26 -0.65
C ASP A 26 -5.67 8.00 -0.23
N TRP A 27 -4.75 7.92 -1.20
CA TRP A 27 -3.32 7.68 -0.98
C TRP A 27 -2.62 8.72 -0.10
N TYR A 28 -3.15 9.94 -0.04
CA TYR A 28 -2.63 11.03 0.80
C TYR A 28 -3.32 11.14 2.17
N ARG A 29 -4.28 10.25 2.48
CA ARG A 29 -4.98 10.20 3.79
C ARG A 29 -4.41 9.08 4.68
N SER A 30 -5.28 8.43 5.44
CA SER A 30 -4.97 7.34 6.38
C SER A 30 -4.95 5.96 5.68
N PRO A 31 -4.33 4.93 6.28
CA PRO A 31 -4.45 3.55 5.81
C PRO A 31 -5.92 3.15 5.58
N PRO A 32 -6.23 2.36 4.54
CA PRO A 32 -5.31 1.65 3.65
C PRO A 32 -4.74 2.50 2.49
N TYR A 33 -4.83 3.84 2.57
CA TYR A 33 -4.27 4.75 1.57
C TYR A 33 -4.91 4.59 0.18
N GLY A 34 -6.18 4.19 0.10
CA GLY A 34 -6.87 3.97 -1.18
C GLY A 34 -6.48 2.67 -1.90
N ASP A 35 -5.67 1.82 -1.27
CA ASP A 35 -5.34 0.47 -1.72
C ASP A 35 -6.29 -0.55 -1.08
N ASP A 36 -6.40 -1.75 -1.64
CA ASP A 36 -7.12 -2.84 -0.98
C ASP A 36 -6.47 -3.18 0.38
N PRO A 37 -7.25 -3.30 1.48
CA PRO A 37 -6.70 -3.69 2.79
C PRO A 37 -5.89 -4.99 2.78
N ASP A 38 -6.27 -5.97 1.96
CA ASP A 38 -5.56 -7.24 1.83
C ASP A 38 -4.24 -7.06 1.06
N ASP A 39 -4.25 -6.27 -0.02
CA ASP A 39 -3.02 -5.91 -0.76
C ASP A 39 -2.03 -5.18 0.15
N GLN A 40 -2.52 -4.23 0.96
CA GLN A 40 -1.73 -3.55 1.98
C GLN A 40 -1.12 -4.51 3.00
N ALA A 41 -1.83 -5.56 3.39
CA ALA A 41 -1.29 -6.59 4.28
C ALA A 41 -0.16 -7.36 3.60
N TRP A 42 -0.36 -7.80 2.35
CA TRP A 42 0.66 -8.50 1.57
C TRP A 42 1.91 -7.66 1.33
N ILE A 43 1.75 -6.37 1.00
CA ILE A 43 2.88 -5.46 0.82
C ILE A 43 3.68 -5.33 2.13
N ARG A 44 3.02 -5.20 3.28
CA ARG A 44 3.72 -5.19 4.58
C ARG A 44 4.50 -6.48 4.80
N MET A 45 3.91 -7.63 4.52
CA MET A 45 4.61 -8.92 4.65
C MET A 45 5.81 -9.04 3.72
N GLY A 46 5.69 -8.56 2.47
CA GLY A 46 6.79 -8.50 1.51
C GLY A 46 7.93 -7.59 1.97
N ILE A 47 7.61 -6.42 2.53
CA ILE A 47 8.61 -5.51 3.11
C ILE A 47 9.32 -6.16 4.30
N GLU A 48 8.60 -6.81 5.21
CA GLU A 48 9.19 -7.51 6.35
C GLU A 48 10.01 -8.74 5.95
N TYR A 49 9.63 -9.42 4.86
CA TYR A 49 10.47 -10.46 4.26
C TYR A 49 11.77 -9.86 3.70
N ALA A 50 11.69 -8.79 2.89
CA ALA A 50 12.85 -8.17 2.27
C ALA A 50 13.89 -7.70 3.31
N LYS A 51 13.43 -7.05 4.38
CA LYS A 51 14.28 -6.65 5.52
C LYS A 51 15.00 -7.84 6.15
N ARG A 52 14.30 -8.96 6.39
CA ARG A 52 14.88 -10.18 6.97
C ARG A 52 15.86 -10.88 6.04
N ALA A 53 15.64 -10.77 4.73
CA ALA A 53 16.51 -11.35 3.71
C ALA A 53 17.73 -10.47 3.37
N GLY A 54 17.84 -9.26 3.94
CA GLY A 54 18.99 -8.37 3.76
C GLY A 54 18.94 -7.47 2.52
N PHE A 55 17.74 -7.16 2.03
CA PHE A 55 17.50 -6.20 0.95
C PHE A 55 17.23 -4.77 1.45
#